data_AF-A0A2D4IUL7-F1
#
_entry.id   AF-A0A2D4IUL7-F1
#
_cell.length_a   1.000
_cell.length_b   1.000
_cell.length_c   1.000
_cell.angle_alpha   90.00
_cell.angle_beta   90.00
_cell.angle_gamma   90.00
#
_symmetry.space_group_name_H-M   'P 1'
#
loop_
_entity.id
_entity.type
_entity.pdbx_description
1 polymer ?
#
loop_
_entity_poly.entity_id
_entity_poly.type
_entity_poly.pdbx_seq_one_letter_code
_entity_poly.pdbx_strand_id
1 'polypeptide(L)'
;MQWPIGNQGLLYDRNWMVTNQNGVCITQKQEPRLCLIQPLIDLEQNVMIIKAEGMNSVSVSLEEYGETLTEICQSKVCSHRVQTYDCGEQLADWFTKFLGRQCHLIRQSSGFKRNSSKKNKKGEIPVVIPSLSLVNEAQYLLINMTSILQLKEQVTTRF
;
A
#
# COMPACT_ATOMS: atom_id res chain seq x y z
N MET A 1 22.63 0.73 4.41
CA MET A 1 21.96 -0.15 3.41
C MET A 1 21.28 0.74 2.39
N GLN A 2 21.30 0.39 1.11
CA GLN A 2 20.59 1.11 0.04
C GLN A 2 19.34 0.30 -0.33
N TRP A 3 18.17 0.94 -0.39
CA TRP A 3 16.93 0.28 -0.81
C TRP A 3 16.77 0.39 -2.34
N PRO A 4 16.38 -0.68 -3.05
CA PRO A 4 16.21 -0.61 -4.50
C PRO A 4 15.06 0.34 -4.89
N ILE A 5 15.21 0.99 -6.04
CA ILE A 5 14.18 1.86 -6.64
C ILE A 5 13.60 1.13 -7.86
N GLY A 6 12.28 0.95 -7.86
CA GLY A 6 11.51 0.44 -8.97
C GLY A 6 10.81 1.53 -9.77
N ASN A 7 10.00 1.13 -10.76
CA ASN A 7 9.18 2.03 -11.58
C ASN A 7 8.09 2.79 -10.78
N GLN A 8 7.75 2.33 -9.57
CA GLN A 8 6.73 2.92 -8.70
C GLN A 8 7.31 3.64 -7.47
N GLY A 9 8.63 3.84 -7.41
CA GLY A 9 9.31 4.45 -6.27
C GLY A 9 10.20 3.45 -5.54
N LEU A 10 10.26 3.52 -4.21
CA LEU A 10 10.97 2.51 -3.42
C LEU A 10 10.36 1.12 -3.68
N LEU A 11 11.21 0.11 -3.89
CA LEU A 11 10.74 -1.23 -4.20
C LEU A 11 9.80 -1.74 -3.10
N TYR A 12 8.62 -2.22 -3.49
CA TYR A 12 7.55 -2.70 -2.62
C TYR A 12 6.83 -1.64 -1.76
N ASP A 13 7.11 -0.35 -1.95
CA ASP A 13 6.42 0.71 -1.23
C ASP A 13 4.95 0.86 -1.70
N ARG A 14 4.03 0.82 -0.73
CA ARG A 14 2.57 0.98 -0.94
C ARG A 14 1.97 -0.02 -1.94
N ASN A 15 2.45 -1.26 -1.90
CA ASN A 15 1.94 -2.35 -2.74
C ASN A 15 0.82 -3.17 -2.10
N TRP A 16 0.61 -3.10 -0.79
CA TRP A 16 -0.42 -3.88 -0.09
C TRP A 16 -1.47 -3.01 0.60
N MET A 17 -2.64 -3.60 0.81
CA MET A 17 -3.75 -2.99 1.53
C MET A 17 -4.52 -4.05 2.31
N VAL A 18 -5.09 -3.66 3.45
CA VAL A 18 -6.04 -4.51 4.18
C VAL A 18 -7.45 -4.11 3.79
N THR A 19 -8.30 -5.09 3.47
CA THR A 19 -9.70 -4.87 3.09
C THR A 19 -10.65 -5.72 3.91
N ASN A 20 -11.91 -5.31 4.00
CA ASN A 20 -12.96 -6.14 4.57
C ASN A 20 -13.53 -7.13 3.53
N GLN A 21 -14.46 -7.98 3.96
CA GLN A 21 -15.16 -8.95 3.10
C GLN A 21 -15.88 -8.36 1.86
N ASN A 22 -16.13 -7.04 1.84
CA ASN A 22 -16.76 -6.34 0.72
C ASN A 22 -15.72 -5.71 -0.22
N GLY A 23 -14.43 -5.99 -0.04
CA GLY A 23 -13.34 -5.40 -0.81
C GLY A 23 -13.11 -3.92 -0.49
N VAL A 24 -13.61 -3.40 0.63
CA VAL A 24 -13.41 -2.00 1.03
C VAL A 24 -12.15 -1.87 1.89
N CYS A 25 -11.30 -0.91 1.52
CA CYS A 25 -10.10 -0.55 2.26
C CYS A 25 -10.39 -0.27 3.74
N ILE A 26 -9.64 -0.92 4.62
CA ILE A 26 -9.59 -0.62 6.03
C ILE A 26 -8.46 0.38 6.28
N THR A 27 -8.82 1.53 6.83
CA THR A 27 -7.85 2.58 7.17
C THR A 27 -7.45 2.54 8.64
N GLN A 28 -6.26 3.06 8.98
CA GLN A 28 -5.82 3.20 10.38
C GLN A 28 -6.75 4.10 11.21
N LYS A 29 -7.42 5.08 10.59
CA LYS A 29 -8.43 5.92 11.27
C LYS A 29 -9.63 5.09 11.74
N GLN A 30 -10.01 4.06 10.98
CA GLN A 30 -11.10 3.16 11.33
C GLN A 30 -10.65 2.02 12.24
N GLU A 31 -9.41 1.57 12.08
CA GLU A 31 -8.82 0.47 12.86
C GLU A 31 -7.38 0.83 13.28
N PRO A 32 -7.22 1.49 14.44
CA PRO A 32 -5.91 1.91 14.91
C PRO A 32 -4.94 0.74 15.14
N ARG A 33 -5.43 -0.48 15.44
CA ARG A 33 -4.55 -1.63 15.70
C ARG A 33 -3.73 -2.04 14.49
N LEU A 34 -4.08 -1.60 13.28
CA LEU A 34 -3.24 -1.73 12.09
C LEU A 34 -1.82 -1.16 12.29
N CYS A 35 -1.63 -0.16 13.16
CA CYS A 35 -0.30 0.41 13.42
C CYS A 35 0.62 -0.54 14.22
N LEU A 36 0.07 -1.58 14.85
CA LEU A 36 0.83 -2.58 15.61
C LEU A 36 1.37 -3.71 14.72
N ILE A 37 0.97 -3.73 13.45
CA ILE A 37 1.43 -4.70 12.47
C ILE A 37 2.76 -4.22 11.90
N GLN A 38 3.76 -5.10 11.96
CA GLN A 38 5.14 -4.84 11.57
C GLN A 38 5.48 -5.70 10.33
N PRO A 39 5.25 -5.18 9.12
CA PRO A 39 5.73 -5.83 7.90
C PRO A 39 7.24 -5.63 7.76
N LEU A 40 7.94 -6.70 7.38
CA LEU A 40 9.37 -6.73 7.06
C LEU A 40 9.54 -7.34 5.68
N ILE A 41 10.20 -6.63 4.78
CA ILE A 41 10.53 -7.15 3.45
C ILE A 41 11.92 -7.79 3.52
N ASP A 42 11.98 -9.10 3.26
CA ASP A 42 13.21 -9.87 3.13
C ASP A 42 13.47 -10.12 1.64
N LEU A 43 14.44 -9.39 1.08
CA LEU A 43 14.82 -9.48 -0.34
C LEU A 43 15.64 -10.73 -0.65
N GLU A 44 16.33 -11.31 0.33
CA GLU A 44 17.15 -12.52 0.13
C GLU A 44 16.25 -13.75 0.01
N GLN A 45 15.24 -13.82 0.86
CA GLN A 45 14.23 -14.89 0.85
C GLN A 45 13.05 -14.60 -0.07
N ASN A 46 13.00 -13.41 -0.67
CA ASN A 46 11.93 -12.94 -1.56
C ASN A 46 10.52 -13.03 -0.93
N VAL A 47 10.40 -12.67 0.36
CA VAL A 47 9.14 -12.72 1.12
C VAL A 47 8.89 -11.43 1.92
N MET A 48 7.63 -11.11 2.16
CA MET A 48 7.22 -10.20 3.22
C MET A 48 6.84 -11.01 4.45
N ILE A 49 7.46 -10.73 5.59
CA ILE A 49 7.14 -11.31 6.89
C ILE A 49 6.32 -10.29 7.68
N ILE A 50 5.17 -10.72 8.19
CA ILE A 50 4.25 -9.89 8.98
C ILE A 50 4.30 -10.36 10.43
N LYS A 51 4.49 -9.42 11.34
CA LYS A 51 4.54 -9.66 12.78
C LYS A 51 3.60 -8.72 13.52
N ALA A 52 3.11 -9.16 14.67
CA ALA A 52 2.46 -8.33 15.67
C ALA A 52 2.66 -8.98 17.04
N GLU A 53 2.64 -8.17 18.09
CA GLU A 53 2.77 -8.67 19.46
C GLU A 53 1.65 -9.67 19.78
N GLY A 54 2.01 -10.81 20.40
CA GLY A 54 1.06 -11.88 20.74
C GLY A 54 0.60 -12.75 19.57
N MET A 55 1.16 -12.57 18.36
CA MET A 55 0.85 -13.38 17.18
C MET A 55 2.11 -14.10 16.64
N ASN A 56 1.93 -15.32 16.15
CA ASN A 56 2.98 -15.97 15.35
C ASN A 56 3.16 -15.22 14.04
N SER A 57 4.40 -15.10 13.55
CA SER A 57 4.66 -14.46 12.27
C SER A 57 4.07 -15.26 11.11
N VAL A 58 3.60 -14.54 10.09
CA VAL A 58 3.14 -15.11 8.81
C VAL A 58 3.95 -14.49 7.67
N SER A 59 4.15 -15.20 6.57
CA SER A 59 4.87 -14.68 5.42
C SER A 59 4.07 -14.83 4.13
N VAL A 60 4.41 -14.00 3.14
CA VAL A 60 3.87 -14.06 1.78
C VAL A 60 4.98 -13.82 0.78
N SER A 61 4.94 -14.55 -0.34
CA SER A 61 5.89 -14.37 -1.43
C SER A 61 5.80 -12.96 -2.04
N LEU A 62 6.95 -12.39 -2.37
CA LEU A 62 7.03 -11.16 -3.16
C LEU A 62 6.84 -11.42 -4.66
N GLU A 63 6.79 -12.67 -5.09
CA GLU A 63 6.42 -13.04 -6.47
C GLU A 63 4.92 -12.80 -6.73
N GLU A 64 4.58 -12.47 -7.98
CA GLU A 64 3.19 -12.36 -8.40
C GLU A 64 2.72 -13.72 -8.92
N TYR A 65 1.98 -14.46 -8.10
CA TYR A 65 1.24 -15.63 -8.56
C TYR A 65 -0.13 -15.16 -9.05
N GLY A 66 -0.35 -15.28 -10.36
CA GLY A 66 -1.52 -14.76 -11.08
C GLY A 66 -2.81 -15.54 -10.83
N GLU A 67 -3.10 -15.94 -9.59
CA GLU A 67 -4.13 -16.94 -9.33
C GLU A 67 -5.55 -16.36 -9.26
N THR A 68 -5.75 -15.09 -8.86
CA THR A 68 -7.05 -14.41 -9.01
C THR A 68 -6.91 -12.89 -8.92
N LEU A 69 -7.16 -12.17 -10.02
CA LEU A 69 -7.23 -10.71 -10.02
C LEU A 69 -8.63 -10.25 -9.57
N THR A 70 -8.66 -9.33 -8.61
CA THR A 70 -9.84 -8.61 -8.15
C THR A 70 -9.64 -7.11 -8.38
N GLU A 71 -10.68 -6.42 -8.85
CA GLU A 71 -10.64 -4.96 -8.95
C GLU A 71 -11.21 -4.33 -7.69
N ILE A 72 -10.41 -3.50 -7.03
CA ILE A 72 -10.81 -2.80 -5.81
C ILE A 72 -10.85 -1.30 -6.05
N CYS A 73 -11.91 -0.66 -5.53
CA CYS A 73 -12.16 0.77 -5.67
C CYS A 73 -11.52 1.53 -4.50
N GLN A 74 -10.68 2.52 -4.82
CA GLN A 74 -9.93 3.27 -3.82
C GLN A 74 -10.79 4.40 -3.21
N SER A 75 -11.69 4.09 -2.26
CA SER A 75 -12.44 5.09 -1.47
C SER A 75 -13.45 5.98 -2.24
N LYS A 76 -14.37 6.62 -1.50
CA LYS A 76 -15.39 7.55 -2.02
C LYS A 76 -14.82 8.89 -2.54
N VAL A 77 -13.57 9.23 -2.20
CA VAL A 77 -12.99 10.57 -2.46
C VAL A 77 -11.99 10.57 -3.63
N CYS A 78 -11.52 9.40 -4.08
CA CYS A 78 -10.62 9.30 -5.24
C CYS A 78 -11.02 8.07 -6.07
N SER A 79 -11.85 8.25 -7.09
CA SER A 79 -12.52 7.16 -7.84
C SER A 79 -11.60 6.27 -8.71
N HIS A 80 -10.33 6.11 -8.36
CA HIS A 80 -9.40 5.27 -9.09
C HIS A 80 -9.62 3.79 -8.72
N ARG A 81 -9.79 2.95 -9.74
CA ARG A 81 -9.81 1.49 -9.60
C ARG A 81 -8.38 0.99 -9.71
N VAL A 82 -8.00 0.09 -8.82
CA VAL A 82 -6.69 -0.57 -8.85
C VAL A 82 -6.94 -2.07 -8.96
N GLN A 83 -6.19 -2.73 -9.86
CA GLN A 83 -6.18 -4.18 -9.95
C GLN A 83 -5.31 -4.74 -8.84
N THR A 84 -5.89 -5.66 -8.09
CA THR A 84 -5.26 -6.30 -6.94
C THR A 84 -5.43 -7.81 -7.02
N TYR A 85 -4.70 -8.54 -6.20
CA TYR A 85 -4.96 -9.96 -5.98
C TYR A 85 -4.93 -10.26 -4.49
N ASP A 86 -5.67 -11.28 -4.08
CA ASP A 86 -5.70 -11.74 -2.70
C ASP A 86 -4.39 -12.47 -2.36
N CYS A 87 -3.83 -12.20 -1.17
CA CYS A 87 -2.58 -12.81 -0.72
C CYS A 87 -2.78 -14.18 -0.05
N GLY A 88 -4.00 -14.72 -0.01
CA GLY A 88 -4.33 -16.08 0.41
C GLY A 88 -4.99 -16.17 1.78
N GLU A 89 -5.67 -17.30 2.01
CA GLU A 89 -6.45 -17.55 3.23
C GLU A 89 -5.62 -17.51 4.51
N GLN A 90 -4.37 -17.99 4.47
CA GLN A 90 -3.48 -17.97 5.64
C GLN A 90 -3.29 -16.54 6.20
N LEU A 91 -3.16 -15.56 5.30
CA LEU A 91 -3.06 -14.16 5.69
C LEU A 91 -4.42 -13.62 6.13
N ALA A 92 -5.50 -13.95 5.43
CA ALA A 92 -6.85 -13.53 5.81
C ALA A 92 -7.18 -13.99 7.25
N ASP A 93 -6.85 -15.23 7.60
CA ASP A 93 -7.03 -15.78 8.95
C ASP A 93 -6.15 -15.06 9.98
N TRP A 94 -4.90 -14.77 9.63
CA TRP A 94 -3.97 -14.05 10.52
C TRP A 94 -4.49 -12.65 10.86
N PHE A 95 -4.89 -11.89 9.83
CA PHE A 95 -5.43 -10.54 9.99
C PHE A 95 -6.79 -10.57 10.72
N THR A 96 -7.64 -11.55 10.40
CA THR A 96 -8.94 -11.72 11.05
C THR A 96 -8.80 -12.03 12.53
N LYS A 97 -7.88 -12.94 12.88
CA LYS A 97 -7.55 -13.25 14.28
C LYS A 97 -6.97 -12.05 15.01
N PHE A 98 -6.07 -11.32 14.37
CA PHE A 98 -5.46 -10.14 14.99
C PHE A 98 -6.51 -9.05 15.21
N LEU A 99 -7.23 -8.62 14.17
CA LEU A 99 -8.15 -7.47 14.22
C LEU A 99 -9.52 -7.82 14.82
N GLY A 100 -9.88 -9.09 14.93
CA GLY A 100 -11.17 -9.54 15.47
C GLY A 100 -12.34 -9.39 14.49
N ARG A 101 -12.07 -9.26 13.19
CA ARG A 101 -13.08 -9.13 12.13
C ARG A 101 -12.55 -9.64 10.80
N GLN A 102 -13.43 -10.13 9.94
CA GLN A 102 -13.05 -10.67 8.63
C GLN A 102 -12.35 -9.61 7.77
N CYS A 103 -11.14 -9.91 7.34
CA CYS A 103 -10.35 -9.05 6.48
C CYS A 103 -9.30 -9.82 5.69
N HIS A 104 -8.90 -9.22 4.58
CA HIS A 104 -8.00 -9.80 3.59
C HIS A 104 -6.83 -8.85 3.36
N LEU A 105 -5.64 -9.42 3.20
CA LEU A 105 -4.51 -8.69 2.66
C LEU A 105 -4.55 -8.83 1.13
N ILE A 106 -4.57 -7.70 0.45
CA ILE A 106 -4.52 -7.65 -1.01
C ILE A 106 -3.23 -6.96 -1.45
N ARG A 107 -2.76 -7.32 -2.64
CA ARG A 107 -1.60 -6.70 -3.28
C ARG A 107 -1.98 -6.10 -4.62
N GLN A 108 -1.48 -4.90 -4.91
CA GLN A 108 -1.58 -4.28 -6.23
C GLN A 108 -0.80 -5.10 -7.26
N SER A 109 -1.46 -5.41 -8.39
CA SER A 109 -0.81 -6.07 -9.52
C SER A 109 0.09 -5.08 -10.28
N SER A 110 1.31 -5.52 -10.61
CA SER A 110 2.26 -4.76 -11.44
C SER A 110 1.76 -4.49 -12.86
N GLY A 111 0.77 -5.26 -13.35
CA GLY A 111 0.22 -5.18 -14.71
C GLY A 111 -0.63 -3.95 -14.99
N PHE A 112 -1.01 -3.17 -13.99
CA PHE A 112 -1.85 -1.99 -14.18
C PHE A 112 -1.06 -0.80 -14.74
N LYS A 113 -0.95 -0.73 -16.06
CA LYS A 113 -0.80 0.56 -16.75
C LYS A 113 -2.09 1.33 -16.53
N ARG A 114 -2.00 2.49 -15.87
CA ARG A 114 -3.11 3.44 -15.80
C ARG A 114 -3.56 3.73 -17.22
N ASN A 115 -4.67 3.13 -17.64
CA ASN A 115 -5.45 3.66 -18.75
C ASN A 115 -6.12 4.93 -18.22
N SER A 116 -5.33 6.00 -18.05
CA SER A 116 -5.91 7.32 -18.04
C SER A 116 -6.53 7.48 -19.41
N SER A 117 -7.83 7.24 -19.50
CA SER A 117 -8.67 7.71 -20.59
C SER A 117 -8.72 9.24 -20.53
N LYS A 118 -7.56 9.90 -20.69
CA LYS A 118 -7.52 11.18 -21.36
C LYS A 118 -7.99 10.88 -22.78
N LYS A 119 -9.22 11.29 -23.09
CA LYS A 119 -9.60 11.57 -24.48
C LYS A 119 -8.49 12.45 -25.06
N ASN A 120 -7.58 11.86 -25.82
CA ASN A 120 -6.53 12.57 -26.53
C ASN A 120 -7.21 13.57 -27.47
N LYS A 121 -7.15 14.86 -27.13
CA LYS A 121 -7.15 15.89 -28.17
C LYS A 121 -5.85 15.68 -28.96
N LYS A 122 -6.00 15.47 -30.27
CA LYS A 122 -4.89 15.19 -31.20
C LYS A 122 -3.74 16.21 -31.00
N GLY A 123 -2.54 15.73 -30.70
CA GLY A 123 -1.31 16.52 -30.90
C GLY A 123 -0.23 16.48 -29.82
N GLU A 124 -0.49 15.97 -28.61
CA GLU A 124 0.52 16.00 -27.53
C GLU A 124 1.27 14.66 -27.38
N ILE A 125 2.59 14.78 -27.17
CA ILE A 125 3.54 13.68 -26.92
C ILE A 125 3.00 12.81 -25.77
N PRO A 126 3.12 11.47 -25.81
CA PRO A 126 2.68 10.62 -24.71
C PRO A 126 3.52 10.96 -23.48
N VAL A 127 2.96 11.72 -22.55
CA VAL A 127 3.53 11.87 -21.22
C VAL A 127 3.41 10.51 -20.55
N VAL A 128 4.53 9.80 -20.41
CA VAL A 128 4.60 8.56 -19.64
C VAL A 128 4.34 8.94 -18.18
N ILE A 129 3.09 8.84 -17.76
CA ILE A 129 2.74 9.00 -16.35
C ILE A 129 3.18 7.71 -15.65
N PRO A 130 4.16 7.73 -14.73
CA PRO A 130 4.60 6.53 -14.02
C PRO A 130 3.41 5.89 -13.32
N SER A 131 3.29 4.57 -13.29
CA SER A 131 2.22 3.91 -12.54
C SER A 131 2.34 4.34 -11.06
N LEU A 132 1.28 4.89 -10.49
CA LEU A 132 1.27 5.19 -9.05
C LEU A 132 0.94 3.87 -8.33
N SER A 133 1.65 3.58 -7.24
CA SER A 133 1.22 2.56 -6.27
C SER A 133 0.04 3.10 -5.46
N LEU A 134 -0.33 2.50 -4.32
CA LEU A 134 -1.45 2.95 -3.47
C LEU A 134 -1.19 4.27 -2.73
N VAL A 135 -0.47 5.19 -3.36
CA VAL A 135 -0.11 6.51 -2.86
C VAL A 135 -1.30 7.46 -2.89
N ASN A 136 -1.35 8.39 -1.94
CA ASN A 136 -2.41 9.41 -1.91
C ASN A 136 -2.21 10.43 -3.06
N GLU A 137 -1.02 11.06 -3.13
CA GLU A 137 -0.72 12.12 -4.10
C GLU A 137 0.58 11.86 -4.88
N ALA A 138 1.67 11.49 -4.19
CA ALA A 138 3.00 11.31 -4.80
C ALA A 138 3.77 10.10 -4.24
N GLN A 139 4.73 9.60 -5.03
CA GLN A 139 5.62 8.49 -4.65
C GLN A 139 6.70 8.92 -3.65
N TYR A 140 7.14 10.18 -3.67
CA TYR A 140 8.14 10.67 -2.73
C TYR A 140 7.61 11.88 -1.97
N LEU A 141 7.89 11.93 -0.67
CA LEU A 141 7.67 13.10 0.17
C LEU A 141 9.03 13.67 0.56
N LEU A 142 9.33 14.88 0.09
CA LEU A 142 10.52 15.62 0.49
C LEU A 142 10.19 16.47 1.71
N ILE A 143 10.96 16.31 2.77
CA ILE A 143 10.86 17.12 4.00
C ILE A 143 12.21 17.79 4.27
N ASN A 144 12.18 19.06 4.66
CA ASN A 144 13.36 19.81 5.07
C ASN A 144 13.44 19.84 6.60
N MET A 145 14.63 19.55 7.14
CA MET A 145 14.91 19.63 8.58
C MET A 145 14.57 21.00 9.18
N THR A 146 14.84 22.09 8.48
CA THR A 146 14.50 23.44 8.95
C THR A 146 12.99 23.59 9.17
N SER A 147 12.18 23.07 8.25
CA SER A 147 10.71 23.10 8.37
C SER A 147 10.21 22.25 9.55
N ILE A 148 10.83 21.10 9.81
CA ILE A 148 10.49 20.23 10.94
C ILE A 148 10.82 20.92 12.27
N LEU A 149 11.99 21.55 12.38
CA LEU A 149 12.41 22.26 13.59
C LEU A 149 11.49 23.44 13.90
N GLN A 150 11.16 24.24 12.89
CA GLN A 150 10.22 25.35 13.03
C GLN A 150 8.83 24.86 13.48
N LEU A 151 8.34 23.75 12.91
CA LEU A 151 7.06 23.16 13.31
C LEU A 151 7.10 22.69 14.78
N LYS A 152 8.21 22.07 15.21
CA LYS A 152 8.41 21.64 16.60
C LYS A 152 8.31 22.81 17.58
N GLU A 153 8.96 23.93 17.29
CA GLU A 153 8.87 25.14 18.13
C GLU A 153 7.43 25.63 18.27
N GLN A 154 6.67 25.70 17.17
CA GLN A 154 5.27 26.16 17.18
C GLN A 154 4.33 25.24 17.94
N VAL A 155 4.54 23.91 17.88
CA VAL A 155 3.73 22.94 18.64
C VAL A 155 4.05 23.04 20.13
N THR A 156 5.33 23.24 20.48
CA THR A 156 5.77 23.27 21.88
C THR A 156 5.36 24.58 22.58
N THR A 157 5.29 25.70 21.86
CA THR A 157 4.82 27.00 22.40
C THR A 157 3.30 27.12 22.56
N ARG A 158 2.53 26.12 22.10
CA ARG A 158 1.05 26.08 22.23
C ARG A 158 0.58 25.29 23.46
N PHE A 159 1.49 24.75 24.25
CA PHE A 159 1.26 24.12 25.55
C PHE A 159 2.12 24.80 26.62
#